data_AF-A0A6N2EH22-F1
#
_entry.id   AF-A0A6N2EH22-F1
#
_cell.length_a   1.000
_cell.length_b   1.000
_cell.length_c   1.000
_cell.angle_alpha   90.00
_cell.angle_beta   90.00
_cell.angle_gamma   90.00
#
_symmetry.space_group_name_H-M   'P 1'
#
loop_
_entity.id
_entity.type
_entity.pdbx_description
1 polymer ?
#
loop_
_entity_poly.entity_id
_entity_poly.type
_entity_poly.pdbx_seq_one_letter_code
_entity_poly.pdbx_strand_id
1 'polypeptide(L)'
;MRTGNRLERFCDCHRDERLVLVCNGPSLNQTDFSLIRNEVSMGMNKIFLGFKRFRFYPRYYVAINRRVIEQSTAEIASLNCVRFLGNLGADTPFGESALTYPIHSRPEQKFHKNLCEGFFEGYTVTFAALQIAFYMGFRMIAIVGMDHSYSYEGRPNEPRKLEGADPNHFDPRYFSDQTWDNPDLANSERYYAMARDAFEADGHQIIDCTVGGACTVFEKGRLEEVLG
;
A
#
# COMPACT_ATOMS: atom_id res chain seq x y z
N MET A 1 4.31 -34.33 2.31
CA MET A 1 5.16 -33.18 2.70
C MET A 1 4.25 -32.14 3.30
N ARG A 2 4.48 -31.69 4.54
CA ARG A 2 3.76 -30.53 5.07
C ARG A 2 4.26 -29.32 4.28
N THR A 3 3.47 -28.83 3.35
CA THR A 3 3.74 -27.58 2.64
C THR A 3 3.67 -26.45 3.66
N GLY A 4 4.83 -25.99 4.13
CA GLY A 4 4.93 -24.83 5.02
C GLY A 4 4.27 -23.59 4.38
N ASN A 5 3.84 -22.65 5.20
CA ASN A 5 3.22 -21.42 4.71
C ASN A 5 4.28 -20.65 3.90
N ARG A 6 4.05 -20.44 2.59
CA ARG A 6 5.06 -19.81 1.72
C ARG A 6 5.32 -18.34 2.08
N LEU A 7 4.48 -17.72 2.91
CA LEU A 7 4.71 -16.40 3.48
C LEU A 7 5.89 -16.39 4.45
N GLU A 8 6.24 -17.52 5.08
CA GLU A 8 7.37 -17.62 6.04
C GLU A 8 8.69 -17.11 5.46
N ARG A 9 8.86 -17.21 4.13
CA ARG A 9 10.06 -16.74 3.43
C ARG A 9 10.26 -15.23 3.49
N PHE A 10 9.22 -14.47 3.81
CA PHE A 10 9.27 -13.03 3.91
C PHE A 10 9.56 -12.55 5.32
N CYS A 11 9.44 -13.42 6.33
CA CYS A 11 9.75 -13.07 7.71
C CYS A 11 11.20 -12.56 7.82
N ASP A 12 11.37 -11.31 8.26
CA ASP A 12 12.67 -10.65 8.46
C ASP A 12 13.62 -10.67 7.24
N CYS A 13 13.10 -10.84 6.01
CA CYS A 13 13.92 -10.89 4.80
C CYS A 13 14.56 -9.54 4.42
N HIS A 14 14.18 -8.46 5.09
CA HIS A 14 14.67 -7.08 4.95
C HIS A 14 15.08 -6.46 6.29
N ARG A 15 15.62 -7.29 7.21
CA ARG A 15 16.07 -6.83 8.53
C ARG A 15 17.04 -5.65 8.38
N ASP A 16 16.77 -4.59 9.14
CA ASP A 16 17.54 -3.34 9.18
C ASP A 16 17.55 -2.52 7.87
N GLU A 17 16.84 -2.96 6.84
CA GLU A 17 16.67 -2.20 5.61
C GLU A 17 15.55 -1.16 5.73
N ARG A 18 15.55 -0.24 4.78
CA ARG A 18 14.49 0.75 4.59
C ARG A 18 13.59 0.42 3.41
N LEU A 19 12.33 0.84 3.50
CA LEU A 19 11.34 0.72 2.44
C LEU A 19 10.83 2.10 2.02
N VAL A 20 10.75 2.36 0.72
CA VAL A 20 9.92 3.44 0.19
C VAL A 20 8.52 2.90 -0.12
N LEU A 21 7.53 3.32 0.67
CA LEU A 21 6.14 2.96 0.47
C LEU A 21 5.45 3.99 -0.43
N VAL A 22 5.15 3.57 -1.67
CA VAL A 22 4.59 4.43 -2.71
C VAL A 22 3.08 4.24 -2.76
N CYS A 23 2.35 5.20 -2.21
CA CYS A 23 0.89 5.26 -2.20
C CYS A 23 0.36 5.70 -3.59
N ASN A 24 -0.73 6.46 -3.69
CA ASN A 24 -1.38 6.77 -4.98
C ASN A 24 -1.92 8.20 -5.10
N GLY A 25 -1.62 9.08 -4.15
CA GLY A 25 -2.16 10.44 -4.15
C GLY A 25 -1.48 11.38 -5.15
N PRO A 26 -2.10 12.53 -5.47
CA PRO A 26 -1.65 13.46 -6.50
C PRO A 26 -0.21 13.95 -6.37
N SER A 27 0.30 14.08 -5.14
CA SER A 27 1.67 14.53 -4.82
C SER A 27 2.77 13.66 -5.42
N LEU A 28 2.47 12.42 -5.86
CA LEU A 28 3.44 11.64 -6.63
C LEU A 28 3.91 12.37 -7.89
N ASN A 29 3.06 13.22 -8.49
CA ASN A 29 3.47 14.03 -9.64
C ASN A 29 4.50 15.13 -9.30
N GLN A 30 4.72 15.40 -8.01
CA GLN A 30 5.68 16.38 -7.50
C GLN A 30 6.87 15.69 -6.80
N THR A 31 6.83 14.36 -6.66
CA THR A 31 7.85 13.57 -5.97
C THR A 31 9.02 13.30 -6.93
N ASP A 32 10.26 13.52 -6.47
CA ASP A 32 11.45 13.16 -7.25
C ASP A 32 11.70 11.64 -7.18
N PHE A 33 11.18 10.92 -8.17
CA PHE A 33 11.39 9.48 -8.29
C PHE A 33 12.84 9.08 -8.59
N SER A 34 13.74 10.00 -8.95
CA SER A 34 15.15 9.66 -9.12
C SER A 34 15.78 9.16 -7.81
N LEU A 35 15.30 9.65 -6.67
CA LEU A 35 15.70 9.21 -5.32
C LEU A 35 15.21 7.80 -4.98
N ILE A 36 14.09 7.37 -5.57
CA ILE A 36 13.42 6.11 -5.21
C ILE A 36 13.91 4.93 -6.06
N ARG A 37 14.39 5.16 -7.29
CA ARG A 37 14.67 4.10 -8.28
C ARG A 37 15.66 3.02 -7.82
N ASN A 38 16.56 3.36 -6.90
CA ASN A 38 17.56 2.44 -6.38
C ASN A 38 17.21 1.90 -4.98
N GLU A 39 16.09 2.33 -4.41
CA GLU A 39 15.62 1.90 -3.10
C GLU A 39 14.73 0.65 -3.22
N VAL A 40 14.66 -0.12 -2.14
CA VAL A 40 13.61 -1.12 -2.03
C VAL A 40 12.28 -0.38 -1.85
N SER A 41 11.33 -0.64 -2.74
CA SER A 41 10.05 0.06 -2.74
C SER A 41 8.86 -0.88 -2.87
N MET A 42 7.75 -0.49 -2.25
CA MET A 42 6.47 -1.18 -2.33
C MET A 42 5.44 -0.24 -2.92
N GLY A 43 4.88 -0.59 -4.08
CA GLY A 43 3.78 0.13 -4.69
C GLY A 43 2.45 -0.56 -4.41
N MET A 44 1.33 0.13 -4.59
CA MET A 44 0.02 -0.45 -4.29
C MET A 44 -1.07 -0.05 -5.30
N ASN A 45 -2.12 -0.87 -5.39
CA ASN A 45 -3.29 -0.61 -6.24
C ASN A 45 -2.91 -0.23 -7.69
N LYS A 46 -3.36 0.91 -8.24
CA LYS A 46 -3.11 1.24 -9.66
C LYS A 46 -1.82 2.03 -9.89
N ILE A 47 -0.83 1.88 -9.01
CA ILE A 47 0.51 2.48 -9.17
C ILE A 47 1.17 2.17 -10.53
N PHE A 48 0.80 1.05 -11.16
CA PHE A 48 1.27 0.67 -12.49
C PHE A 48 0.97 1.71 -13.58
N LEU A 49 -0.05 2.55 -13.42
CA LEU A 49 -0.33 3.68 -14.31
C LEU A 49 0.84 4.68 -14.36
N GLY A 50 1.64 4.75 -13.30
CA GLY A 50 2.77 5.67 -13.15
C GLY A 50 4.11 5.13 -13.64
N PHE A 51 4.27 3.82 -13.88
CA PHE A 51 5.59 3.20 -14.08
C PHE A 51 6.39 3.84 -15.20
N LYS A 52 5.76 4.08 -16.37
CA LYS A 52 6.42 4.72 -17.51
C LYS A 52 6.75 6.19 -17.24
N ARG A 53 5.81 6.93 -16.63
CA ARG A 53 5.95 8.37 -16.37
C ARG A 53 7.04 8.66 -15.34
N PHE A 54 7.04 7.92 -14.24
CA PHE A 54 7.99 8.08 -13.13
C PHE A 54 9.31 7.34 -13.37
N ARG A 55 9.35 6.45 -14.38
CA ARG A 55 10.41 5.47 -14.63
C ARG A 55 10.76 4.71 -13.35
N PHE A 56 9.72 4.18 -12.73
CA PHE A 56 9.73 3.52 -11.44
C PHE A 56 9.08 2.14 -11.58
N TYR A 57 9.64 1.13 -10.91
CA TYR A 57 9.04 -0.20 -10.85
C TYR A 57 9.30 -0.79 -9.46
N PRO A 58 8.27 -1.14 -8.68
CA PRO A 58 8.46 -1.53 -7.30
C PRO A 58 8.95 -2.98 -7.17
N ARG A 59 9.72 -3.25 -6.12
CA ARG A 59 10.11 -4.62 -5.73
C ARG A 59 8.93 -5.43 -5.23
N TYR A 60 8.00 -4.76 -4.53
CA TYR A 60 6.79 -5.36 -3.96
C TYR A 60 5.54 -4.62 -4.42
N TYR A 61 4.45 -5.35 -4.57
CA TYR A 61 3.14 -4.80 -4.92
C TYR A 61 2.07 -5.25 -3.93
N VAL A 62 1.16 -4.36 -3.54
CA VAL A 62 0.03 -4.68 -2.64
C VAL A 62 -1.29 -4.23 -3.23
N ALA A 63 -2.31 -5.10 -3.23
CA ALA A 63 -3.69 -4.71 -3.47
C ALA A 63 -4.64 -5.61 -2.68
N ILE A 64 -5.54 -5.00 -1.89
CA ILE A 64 -6.48 -5.74 -1.02
C ILE A 64 -7.93 -5.44 -1.37
N ASN A 65 -8.22 -4.23 -1.86
CA ASN A 65 -9.59 -3.84 -2.21
C ASN A 65 -10.07 -4.68 -3.41
N ARG A 66 -11.17 -5.40 -3.21
CA ARG A 66 -11.80 -6.26 -4.21
C ARG A 66 -12.03 -5.57 -5.55
N ARG A 67 -12.59 -4.36 -5.56
CA ARG A 67 -12.88 -3.61 -6.79
C ARG A 67 -11.60 -3.30 -7.56
N VAL A 68 -10.54 -2.87 -6.87
CA VAL A 68 -9.25 -2.55 -7.52
C VAL A 68 -8.66 -3.79 -8.18
N ILE A 69 -8.70 -4.94 -7.50
CA ILE A 69 -8.22 -6.22 -8.02
C ILE A 69 -9.02 -6.64 -9.26
N GLU A 70 -10.34 -6.61 -9.18
CA GLU A 70 -11.24 -6.97 -10.29
C GLU A 70 -11.07 -6.03 -11.49
N GLN A 71 -11.00 -4.72 -11.26
CA GLN A 71 -10.84 -3.70 -12.32
C GLN A 71 -9.47 -3.73 -13.00
N SER A 72 -8.45 -4.30 -12.35
CA SER A 72 -7.06 -4.24 -12.79
C SER A 72 -6.44 -5.62 -13.00
N THR A 73 -7.27 -6.64 -13.24
CA THR A 73 -6.81 -8.04 -13.25
C THR A 73 -5.72 -8.27 -14.31
N ALA A 74 -5.88 -7.72 -15.52
CA ALA A 74 -4.90 -7.90 -16.59
C ALA A 74 -3.56 -7.20 -16.25
N GLU A 75 -3.63 -5.99 -15.72
CA GLU A 75 -2.47 -5.19 -15.33
C GLU A 75 -1.71 -5.84 -14.19
N ILE A 76 -2.42 -6.29 -13.14
CA ILE A 76 -1.83 -7.00 -11.99
C ILE A 76 -1.19 -8.32 -12.45
N ALA A 77 -1.83 -9.07 -13.37
CA ALA A 77 -1.28 -10.30 -13.92
C ALA A 77 0.02 -10.08 -14.70
N SER A 78 0.16 -8.92 -15.35
CA SER A 78 1.34 -8.55 -16.14
C SER A 78 2.54 -8.08 -15.31
N LEU A 79 2.37 -7.91 -14.01
CA LEU A 79 3.46 -7.50 -13.12
C LEU A 79 4.54 -8.59 -13.04
N ASN A 80 5.79 -8.17 -12.86
CA ASN A 80 6.98 -9.00 -12.74
C ASN A 80 7.68 -8.80 -11.39
N CYS A 81 6.96 -8.33 -10.38
CA CYS A 81 7.41 -8.22 -9.00
C CYS A 81 6.61 -9.14 -8.06
N VAL A 82 7.11 -9.35 -6.85
CA VAL A 82 6.35 -10.05 -5.80
C VAL A 82 5.12 -9.23 -5.45
N ARG A 83 3.94 -9.86 -5.43
CA ARG A 83 2.66 -9.24 -5.13
C ARG A 83 1.93 -9.94 -4.00
N PHE A 84 1.43 -9.12 -3.09
CA PHE A 84 0.61 -9.49 -1.96
C PHE A 84 -0.83 -9.04 -2.25
N LEU A 85 -1.73 -10.00 -2.39
CA LEU A 85 -3.11 -9.73 -2.80
C LEU A 85 -4.08 -10.13 -1.69
N GLY A 86 -5.15 -9.36 -1.48
CA GLY A 86 -6.24 -9.78 -0.61
C GLY A 86 -6.85 -11.09 -1.11
N ASN A 87 -7.01 -12.08 -0.22
CA ASN A 87 -7.68 -13.34 -0.55
C ASN A 87 -9.19 -13.14 -0.49
N LEU A 88 -9.83 -13.08 -1.66
CA LEU A 88 -11.27 -12.87 -1.84
C LEU A 88 -12.08 -14.18 -1.78
N GLY A 89 -11.47 -15.28 -1.33
CA GLY A 89 -12.10 -16.59 -1.30
C GLY A 89 -12.30 -17.16 -2.70
N ALA A 90 -13.48 -17.72 -2.96
CA ALA A 90 -13.82 -18.37 -4.23
C ALA A 90 -13.77 -17.41 -5.44
N ASP A 91 -13.92 -16.11 -5.21
CA ASP A 91 -13.93 -15.08 -6.26
C ASP A 91 -12.53 -14.52 -6.55
N THR A 92 -11.46 -15.05 -5.93
CA THR A 92 -10.10 -14.52 -6.12
C THR A 92 -9.63 -14.81 -7.55
N PRO A 93 -9.33 -13.78 -8.38
CA PRO A 93 -8.89 -13.99 -9.77
C PRO A 93 -7.44 -14.52 -9.85
N PHE A 94 -6.74 -14.55 -8.71
CA PHE A 94 -5.34 -14.90 -8.62
C PHE A 94 -5.11 -16.08 -7.67
N GLY A 95 -4.59 -17.18 -8.20
CA GLY A 95 -4.01 -18.26 -7.40
C GLY A 95 -2.62 -17.89 -6.86
N GLU A 96 -2.20 -18.62 -5.83
CA GLU A 96 -0.83 -18.53 -5.33
C GLU A 96 0.18 -18.98 -6.41
N SER A 97 1.29 -18.26 -6.57
CA SER A 97 2.33 -18.56 -7.56
C SER A 97 3.73 -18.21 -7.05
N ALA A 98 4.76 -18.26 -7.90
CA ALA A 98 6.12 -17.85 -7.53
C ALA A 98 6.19 -16.37 -7.11
N LEU A 99 5.35 -15.51 -7.71
CA LEU A 99 5.31 -14.07 -7.45
C LEU A 99 4.02 -13.62 -6.77
N THR A 100 2.97 -14.42 -6.76
CA THR A 100 1.66 -14.05 -6.19
C THR A 100 1.43 -14.74 -4.86
N TYR A 101 1.13 -13.93 -3.83
CA TYR A 101 0.88 -14.36 -2.47
C TYR A 101 -0.46 -13.79 -1.98
N PRO A 102 -1.55 -14.57 -2.05
CA PRO A 102 -2.81 -14.22 -1.43
C PRO A 102 -2.66 -14.17 0.10
N ILE A 103 -3.10 -13.09 0.74
CA ILE A 103 -3.07 -12.94 2.19
C ILE A 103 -4.50 -12.95 2.71
N HIS A 104 -4.73 -13.71 3.77
CA HIS A 104 -6.03 -13.82 4.41
C HIS A 104 -6.33 -12.59 5.29
N SER A 105 -7.44 -11.91 4.98
CA SER A 105 -7.96 -10.84 5.82
C SER A 105 -8.63 -11.40 7.06
N ARG A 106 -8.36 -10.76 8.20
CA ARG A 106 -8.77 -11.15 9.54
C ARG A 106 -9.71 -10.10 10.12
N PRO A 107 -10.81 -10.46 10.80
CA PRO A 107 -11.75 -9.47 11.36
C PRO A 107 -11.21 -8.76 12.61
N GLU A 108 -10.15 -9.28 13.23
CA GLU A 108 -9.56 -8.69 14.43
C GLU A 108 -8.92 -7.33 14.12
N GLN A 109 -9.53 -6.25 14.61
CA GLN A 109 -9.11 -4.85 14.42
C GLN A 109 -7.84 -4.51 15.23
N LYS A 110 -6.73 -5.18 14.90
CA LYS A 110 -5.41 -5.01 15.51
C LYS A 110 -4.32 -4.97 14.45
N PHE A 111 -3.14 -4.52 14.83
CA PHE A 111 -1.94 -4.65 14.01
C PHE A 111 -1.42 -6.10 14.10
N HIS A 112 -1.42 -6.82 12.98
CA HIS A 112 -0.89 -8.18 12.93
C HIS A 112 0.59 -8.15 12.56
N LYS A 113 1.45 -8.60 13.49
CA LYS A 113 2.89 -8.69 13.29
C LYS A 113 3.33 -9.92 12.48
N ASN A 114 2.48 -10.96 12.41
CA ASN A 114 2.77 -12.22 11.74
C ASN A 114 1.85 -12.43 10.53
N LEU A 115 2.38 -12.23 9.32
CA LEU A 115 1.60 -12.32 8.09
C LEU A 115 1.08 -13.74 7.81
N CYS A 116 1.70 -14.77 8.39
CA CYS A 116 1.23 -16.16 8.27
C CYS A 116 -0.13 -16.39 8.95
N GLU A 117 -0.51 -15.55 9.91
CA GLU A 117 -1.81 -15.58 10.60
C GLU A 117 -2.88 -14.75 9.87
N GLY A 118 -2.46 -13.97 8.87
CA GLY A 118 -3.28 -12.99 8.16
C GLY A 118 -3.02 -11.56 8.61
N PHE A 119 -3.91 -10.64 8.22
CA PHE A 119 -3.79 -9.21 8.51
C PHE A 119 -5.16 -8.55 8.59
N PHE A 120 -5.22 -7.36 9.19
CA PHE A 120 -6.42 -6.53 9.16
C PHE A 120 -6.27 -5.46 8.08
N GLU A 121 -7.28 -5.27 7.23
CA GLU A 121 -7.19 -4.34 6.10
C GLU A 121 -7.15 -2.86 6.52
N GLY A 122 -7.66 -2.51 7.71
CA GLY A 122 -7.50 -1.16 8.26
C GLY A 122 -8.25 -0.05 7.52
N TYR A 123 -9.20 -0.39 6.64
CA TYR A 123 -9.91 0.56 5.76
C TYR A 123 -8.99 1.30 4.77
N THR A 124 -7.72 0.89 4.66
CA THR A 124 -6.74 1.49 3.76
C THR A 124 -5.66 0.47 3.38
N VAL A 125 -5.37 0.37 2.08
CA VAL A 125 -4.29 -0.50 1.58
C VAL A 125 -2.93 -0.15 2.19
N THR A 126 -2.72 1.11 2.59
CA THR A 126 -1.49 1.55 3.23
C THR A 126 -1.29 0.85 4.58
N PHE A 127 -2.34 0.65 5.38
CA PHE A 127 -2.23 -0.06 6.66
C PHE A 127 -1.91 -1.55 6.48
N ALA A 128 -2.47 -2.18 5.45
CA ALA A 128 -2.10 -3.54 5.07
C ALA A 128 -0.62 -3.65 4.64
N ALA A 129 -0.18 -2.70 3.81
CA ALA A 129 1.21 -2.63 3.37
C ALA A 129 2.19 -2.43 4.54
N LEU A 130 1.81 -1.64 5.55
CA LEU A 130 2.61 -1.45 6.77
C LEU A 130 2.75 -2.74 7.59
N GLN A 131 1.69 -3.56 7.72
CA GLN A 131 1.79 -4.87 8.38
C GLN A 131 2.71 -5.84 7.60
N ILE A 132 2.62 -5.84 6.26
CA ILE A 132 3.51 -6.63 5.41
C ILE A 132 4.97 -6.16 5.58
N ALA A 133 5.21 -4.85 5.54
CA ALA A 133 6.55 -4.28 5.71
C ALA A 133 7.14 -4.58 7.09
N PHE A 134 6.32 -4.52 8.14
CA PHE A 134 6.72 -4.90 9.49
C PHE A 134 7.15 -6.36 9.56
N TYR A 135 6.32 -7.27 9.03
CA TYR A 135 6.64 -8.71 8.99
C TYR A 135 7.93 -9.01 8.21
N MET A 136 8.23 -8.18 7.21
CA MET A 136 9.45 -8.29 6.41
C MET A 136 10.71 -7.80 7.13
N GLY A 137 10.58 -7.16 8.28
CA GLY A 137 11.69 -6.69 9.11
C GLY A 137 12.24 -5.32 8.72
N PHE A 138 11.51 -4.55 7.89
CA PHE A 138 11.93 -3.18 7.56
C PHE A 138 11.95 -2.30 8.81
N ARG A 139 13.09 -1.65 9.04
CA ARG A 139 13.31 -0.79 10.22
C ARG A 139 12.84 0.65 9.99
N MET A 140 12.79 1.11 8.74
CA MET A 140 12.36 2.46 8.39
C MET A 140 11.44 2.42 7.16
N ILE A 141 10.27 3.05 7.25
CA ILE A 141 9.34 3.23 6.14
C ILE A 141 9.28 4.72 5.76
N ALA A 142 9.71 5.07 4.55
CA ALA A 142 9.49 6.39 3.96
C ALA A 142 8.23 6.34 3.10
N ILE A 143 7.18 7.06 3.50
CA ILE A 143 5.92 7.12 2.76
C ILE A 143 5.95 8.28 1.76
N VAL A 144 5.50 8.04 0.53
CA VAL A 144 5.25 9.08 -0.47
C VAL A 144 3.88 8.89 -1.10
N GLY A 145 3.23 9.99 -1.50
CA GLY A 145 1.91 9.93 -2.16
C GLY A 145 0.74 9.64 -1.22
N MET A 146 0.89 9.84 0.09
CA MET A 146 -0.19 9.68 1.07
C MET A 146 -0.87 11.03 1.34
N ASP A 147 -1.40 11.65 0.29
CA ASP A 147 -1.91 13.02 0.30
C ASP A 147 -3.01 13.25 1.35
N HIS A 148 -3.87 12.25 1.57
CA HIS A 148 -4.93 12.29 2.59
C HIS A 148 -5.92 13.47 2.43
N SER A 149 -6.08 13.97 1.21
CA SER A 149 -6.84 15.19 0.88
C SER A 149 -7.89 14.93 -0.22
N TYR A 150 -8.69 13.89 -0.02
CA TYR A 150 -9.70 13.46 -1.00
C TYR A 150 -10.87 14.45 -1.13
N SER A 151 -11.31 14.71 -2.36
CA SER A 151 -12.58 15.34 -2.69
C SER A 151 -13.63 14.27 -2.99
N TYR A 152 -14.65 14.18 -2.14
CA TYR A 152 -15.72 13.19 -2.26
C TYR A 152 -16.99 13.62 -1.53
N GLU A 153 -18.11 12.99 -1.88
CA GLU A 153 -19.42 13.18 -1.24
C GLU A 153 -20.05 11.84 -0.83
N GLY A 154 -20.73 11.83 0.32
CA GLY A 154 -21.40 10.65 0.87
C GLY A 154 -20.70 10.10 2.10
N ARG A 155 -21.06 8.87 2.46
CA ARG A 155 -20.54 8.20 3.67
C ARG A 155 -19.20 7.52 3.39
N PRO A 156 -18.35 7.33 4.41
CA PRO A 156 -17.16 6.49 4.30
C PRO A 156 -17.49 5.08 3.78
N ASN A 157 -16.64 4.55 2.90
CA ASN A 157 -16.78 3.25 2.23
C ASN A 157 -18.06 3.10 1.37
N GLU A 158 -18.81 4.18 1.14
CA GLU A 158 -19.94 4.15 0.22
C GLU A 158 -19.42 4.05 -1.22
N PRO A 159 -19.91 3.09 -2.02
CA PRO A 159 -19.49 2.99 -3.40
C PRO A 159 -20.08 4.11 -4.26
N ARG A 160 -19.22 4.75 -5.05
CA ARG A 160 -19.56 5.84 -5.94
C ARG A 160 -18.99 5.59 -7.32
N LYS A 161 -19.79 5.82 -8.36
CA LYS A 161 -19.26 5.89 -9.72
C LYS A 161 -18.62 7.26 -9.89
N LEU A 162 -17.35 7.29 -10.26
CA LEU A 162 -16.67 8.52 -10.65
C LEU A 162 -16.88 8.71 -12.15
N GLU A 163 -17.40 9.87 -12.56
CA GLU A 163 -17.55 10.23 -13.97
C GLU A 163 -16.47 11.24 -14.36
N GLY A 164 -15.75 10.97 -15.45
CA GLY A 164 -14.62 11.79 -15.87
C GLY A 164 -13.35 11.58 -15.03
N ALA A 165 -12.46 12.58 -15.05
CA ALA A 165 -11.12 12.48 -14.49
C ALA A 165 -11.12 12.33 -12.96
N ASP A 166 -10.26 11.45 -12.45
CA ASP A 166 -10.01 11.25 -11.02
C ASP A 166 -9.13 12.36 -10.43
N PRO A 167 -9.65 13.22 -9.53
CA PRO A 167 -8.86 14.27 -8.90
C PRO A 167 -8.08 13.78 -7.67
N ASN A 168 -8.40 12.58 -7.17
CA ASN A 168 -7.94 12.07 -5.88
C ASN A 168 -6.69 11.21 -5.98
N HIS A 169 -6.26 10.88 -7.19
CA HIS A 169 -5.10 10.04 -7.45
C HIS A 169 -4.13 10.69 -8.43
N PHE A 170 -2.91 10.18 -8.46
CA PHE A 170 -1.82 10.73 -9.28
C PHE A 170 -2.07 10.66 -10.80
N ASP A 171 -2.98 9.79 -11.27
CA ASP A 171 -3.34 9.67 -12.68
C ASP A 171 -4.85 9.91 -12.84
N PRO A 172 -5.28 10.81 -13.74
CA PRO A 172 -6.70 11.11 -13.92
C PRO A 172 -7.52 9.91 -14.41
N ARG A 173 -6.88 8.85 -14.91
CA ARG A 173 -7.55 7.62 -15.37
C ARG A 173 -7.76 6.61 -14.25
N TYR A 174 -7.34 6.91 -13.02
CA TYR A 174 -7.25 5.91 -11.94
C TYR A 174 -8.60 5.28 -11.61
N PHE A 175 -9.65 6.07 -11.35
CA PHE A 175 -11.03 5.59 -11.26
C PHE A 175 -11.97 6.20 -12.31
N SER A 176 -11.43 6.77 -13.40
CA SER A 176 -12.24 7.38 -14.46
C SER A 176 -13.28 6.40 -14.99
N ASP A 177 -14.56 6.81 -14.94
CA ASP A 177 -15.73 6.03 -15.36
C ASP A 177 -15.88 4.67 -14.63
N GLN A 178 -15.25 4.54 -13.47
CA GLN A 178 -15.26 3.34 -12.64
C GLN A 178 -15.88 3.63 -11.27
N THR A 179 -16.31 2.55 -10.60
CA THR A 179 -16.78 2.65 -9.22
C THR A 179 -15.61 2.54 -8.26
N TRP A 180 -15.53 3.47 -7.33
CA TRP A 180 -14.59 3.48 -6.20
C TRP A 180 -15.36 3.54 -4.89
N ASP A 181 -14.71 3.19 -3.79
CA ASP A 181 -15.29 3.31 -2.45
C ASP A 181 -14.77 4.61 -1.82
N ASN A 182 -15.68 5.41 -1.26
CA ASN A 182 -15.32 6.66 -0.58
C ASN A 182 -14.28 6.39 0.53
N PRO A 183 -13.29 7.27 0.72
CA PRO A 183 -12.29 7.09 1.75
C PRO A 183 -12.88 7.20 3.16
N ASP A 184 -12.32 6.43 4.09
CA ASP A 184 -12.62 6.53 5.51
C ASP A 184 -11.40 7.10 6.25
N LEU A 185 -11.27 8.43 6.21
CA LEU A 185 -10.09 9.12 6.75
C LEU A 185 -9.96 8.92 8.27
N ALA A 186 -11.08 9.01 9.00
CA ALA A 186 -11.07 8.84 10.46
C ALA A 186 -10.59 7.45 10.88
N ASN A 187 -11.09 6.37 10.24
CA ASN A 187 -10.57 5.04 10.52
C ASN A 187 -9.15 4.86 9.98
N SER A 188 -8.83 5.40 8.81
CA SER A 188 -7.46 5.35 8.27
C SER A 188 -6.45 5.93 9.26
N GLU A 189 -6.71 7.12 9.81
CA GLU A 189 -5.84 7.74 10.82
C GLU A 189 -5.74 6.91 12.09
N ARG A 190 -6.85 6.34 12.57
CA ARG A 190 -6.86 5.44 13.73
C ARG A 190 -5.94 4.23 13.53
N TYR A 191 -5.98 3.60 12.36
CA TYR A 191 -5.14 2.44 12.07
C TYR A 191 -3.70 2.83 11.71
N TYR A 192 -3.48 4.00 11.10
CA TYR A 192 -2.13 4.56 10.96
C TYR A 192 -1.45 4.79 12.31
N ALA A 193 -2.18 5.32 13.30
CA ALA A 193 -1.64 5.50 14.65
C ALA A 193 -1.28 4.14 15.27
N MET A 194 -2.13 3.13 15.09
CA MET A 194 -1.84 1.77 15.52
C MET A 194 -0.60 1.17 14.85
N ALA A 195 -0.40 1.42 13.56
CA ALA A 195 0.82 0.99 12.85
C ALA A 195 2.06 1.72 13.38
N ARG A 196 1.99 3.05 13.55
CA ARG A 196 3.07 3.84 14.14
C ARG A 196 3.48 3.27 15.49
N ASP A 197 2.52 3.09 16.40
CA ASP A 197 2.79 2.58 17.75
C ASP A 197 3.43 1.18 17.72
N ALA A 198 3.02 0.32 16.77
CA ALA A 198 3.61 -1.02 16.60
C ALA A 198 5.05 -0.98 16.08
N PHE A 199 5.37 -0.06 15.16
CA PHE A 199 6.73 0.14 14.66
C PHE A 199 7.63 0.73 15.75
N GLU A 200 7.17 1.78 16.44
CA GLU A 200 7.94 2.45 17.49
C GLU A 200 8.24 1.53 18.68
N ALA A 201 7.30 0.66 19.06
CA ALA A 201 7.50 -0.31 20.13
C ALA A 201 8.66 -1.29 19.87
N ASP A 202 9.01 -1.53 18.60
CA ASP A 202 10.10 -2.41 18.18
C ASP A 202 11.32 -1.60 17.69
N GLY A 203 11.34 -0.28 17.94
CA GLY A 203 12.46 0.61 17.57
C GLY A 203 12.58 0.89 16.08
N HIS A 204 11.50 0.66 15.32
CA HIS A 204 11.37 0.99 13.90
C HIS A 204 10.68 2.36 13.74
N GLN A 205 10.75 2.93 12.54
CA GLN A 205 10.21 4.26 12.25
C GLN A 205 9.36 4.28 10.97
N ILE A 206 8.35 5.14 10.97
CA ILE A 206 7.56 5.49 9.78
C ILE A 206 7.64 7.01 9.62
N ILE A 207 8.15 7.47 8.48
CA ILE A 207 8.31 8.88 8.15
C ILE A 207 7.48 9.20 6.91
N ASP A 208 6.56 10.14 7.03
CA ASP A 208 5.77 10.63 5.91
C ASP A 208 6.53 11.74 5.15
N CYS A 209 7.03 11.34 3.98
CA CYS A 209 7.73 12.20 3.03
C CYS A 209 6.81 12.72 1.90
N THR A 210 5.49 12.61 2.07
CA THR A 210 4.52 13.07 1.08
C THR A 210 4.57 14.60 0.93
N VAL A 211 4.84 15.07 -0.29
CA VAL A 211 4.85 16.49 -0.63
C VAL A 211 3.46 17.09 -0.39
N GLY A 212 3.34 17.97 0.62
CA GLY A 212 2.07 18.62 0.96
C GLY A 212 0.98 17.69 1.52
N GLY A 213 1.34 16.49 1.99
CA GLY A 213 0.37 15.53 2.51
C GLY A 213 -0.32 15.99 3.80
N ALA A 214 -1.63 15.79 3.88
CA ALA A 214 -2.49 16.27 4.97
C ALA A 214 -2.55 15.33 6.19
N CYS A 215 -2.10 14.07 6.07
CA CYS A 215 -2.07 13.15 7.20
C CYS A 215 -1.07 13.63 8.26
N THR A 216 -1.48 13.70 9.52
CA THR A 216 -0.64 14.22 10.63
C THR A 216 -0.17 13.13 11.60
N VAL A 217 -0.49 11.86 11.30
CA VAL A 217 -0.26 10.73 12.20
C VAL A 217 1.22 10.38 12.34
N PHE A 218 1.96 10.43 11.24
CA PHE A 218 3.38 10.10 11.18
C PHE A 218 4.26 11.35 11.22
N GLU A 219 5.48 11.21 11.69
CA GLU A 219 6.50 12.25 11.61
C GLU A 219 6.74 12.65 10.15
N LYS A 220 6.87 13.95 9.89
CA LYS A 220 7.12 14.49 8.54
C LYS A 220 8.62 14.55 8.26
N GLY A 221 9.01 14.20 7.04
CA GLY A 221 10.40 14.29 6.59
C GLY A 221 10.53 14.74 5.15
N ARG A 222 11.72 15.22 4.77
CA ARG A 222 12.11 15.43 3.37
C ARG A 222 12.66 14.11 2.82
N LEU A 223 12.17 13.66 1.67
CA LEU A 223 12.54 12.36 1.11
C LEU A 223 14.05 12.22 0.91
N GLU A 224 14.69 13.29 0.42
CA GLU A 224 16.14 13.37 0.24
C GLU A 224 16.92 13.22 1.55
N GLU A 225 16.42 13.77 2.67
CA GLU A 225 17.10 13.68 3.97
C GLU A 225 16.94 12.28 4.59
N VAL A 226 15.78 11.66 4.38
CA VAL A 226 15.49 10.31 4.88
C VAL A 226 16.28 9.25 4.08
N LEU A 227 16.50 9.48 2.79
CA LEU A 227 17.23 8.55 1.93
C LEU A 227 18.75 8.81 1.88
N GLY A 228 19.22 10.01 2.22
CA GLY A 228 20.65 10.36 2.29
C GLY A 228 21.12 11.21 1.12
#